data_AF-A0A7W8NJW9-F1
#
_entry.id   AF-A0A7W8NJW9-F1
#
_cell.length_a   1.000
_cell.length_b   1.000
_cell.length_c   1.000
_cell.angle_alpha   90.00
_cell.angle_beta   90.00
_cell.angle_gamma   90.00
#
_symmetry.space_group_name_H-M   'P 1'
#
loop_
_entity.id
_entity.type
_entity.pdbx_description
1 polymer ?
#
loop_
_entity_poly.entity_id
_entity_poly.type
_entity_poly.pdbx_seq_one_letter_code
_entity_poly.pdbx_strand_id
1 'polypeptide(L)'
;MQKSLYALATAAVLGLSVPQAVLAAPHDEVYTQTFNVERGFSGTNWSDTLNLAKFDSNLGFLQSITFSLVGQVQGTGRAESLDASASDVTLSLSSLLTLYRPDNSVLVVANPIFSETFALSAFDGTIDFAGTSGASTGLRSSSGSNSFISRSGSDFGLFSSDGGGFINLGLNALGASNGSGSGNLLTQFETAAAGRLTVTYEYISAVPEPETYVMMLTGLALAGVMARRRKAAKAHLG
;
A
#
# COMPACT_ATOMS: atom_id res chain seq x y z
N MET A 1 -10.03 -88.46 -44.50
CA MET A 1 -8.86 -87.99 -45.27
C MET A 1 -8.67 -86.50 -44.98
N GLN A 2 -7.43 -86.12 -44.64
CA GLN A 2 -6.74 -84.80 -44.73
C GLN A 2 -7.48 -83.68 -45.52
N LYS A 3 -7.35 -82.36 -45.22
CA LYS A 3 -6.23 -81.56 -44.69
C LYS A 3 -6.73 -80.14 -44.31
N SER A 4 -6.19 -79.56 -43.24
CA SER A 4 -6.29 -78.14 -42.86
C SER A 4 -5.47 -77.22 -43.77
N LEU A 5 -5.79 -75.92 -43.83
CA LEU A 5 -4.81 -74.82 -43.84
C LEU A 5 -5.42 -73.46 -43.44
N TYR A 6 -4.56 -72.66 -42.82
CA TYR A 6 -4.79 -71.57 -41.87
C TYR A 6 -5.20 -70.23 -42.51
N ALA A 7 -6.10 -69.48 -41.84
CA ALA A 7 -6.32 -68.06 -42.11
C ALA A 7 -5.68 -67.22 -40.99
N LEU A 8 -4.79 -66.32 -41.41
CA LEU A 8 -3.94 -65.46 -40.60
C LEU A 8 -4.77 -64.35 -39.95
N ALA A 9 -4.69 -64.22 -38.63
CA ALA A 9 -5.29 -63.13 -37.87
C ALA A 9 -4.51 -61.83 -38.10
N THR A 10 -5.20 -60.76 -38.49
CA THR A 10 -4.68 -59.39 -38.45
C THR A 10 -5.45 -58.63 -37.38
N ALA A 11 -4.79 -58.33 -36.27
CA ALA A 11 -5.36 -57.59 -35.15
C ALA A 11 -5.42 -56.10 -35.52
N ALA A 12 -6.64 -55.54 -35.56
CA ALA A 12 -6.85 -54.10 -35.66
C ALA A 12 -6.56 -53.46 -34.29
N VAL A 13 -5.42 -52.79 -34.17
CA VAL A 13 -5.12 -51.90 -33.03
C VAL A 13 -5.89 -50.60 -33.26
N LEU A 14 -7.03 -50.44 -32.58
CA LEU A 14 -7.73 -49.17 -32.46
C LEU A 14 -6.89 -48.24 -31.57
N GLY A 15 -6.12 -47.36 -32.20
CA GLY A 15 -5.43 -46.26 -31.52
C GLY A 15 -6.46 -45.26 -30.98
N LEU A 16 -6.65 -45.25 -29.66
CA LEU A 16 -7.35 -44.17 -28.96
C LEU A 16 -6.42 -42.95 -28.93
N SER A 17 -6.68 -41.95 -29.77
CA SER A 17 -6.08 -40.63 -29.63
C SER A 17 -6.65 -39.97 -28.37
N VAL A 18 -5.84 -39.87 -27.32
CA VAL A 18 -6.15 -38.97 -26.20
C VAL A 18 -5.99 -37.55 -26.73
N PRO A 19 -7.00 -36.67 -26.66
CA PRO A 19 -6.77 -35.27 -26.95
C PRO A 19 -5.76 -34.76 -25.92
N GLN A 20 -4.59 -34.29 -26.38
CA GLN A 20 -3.72 -33.48 -25.54
C GLN A 20 -4.53 -32.24 -25.14
N ALA A 21 -5.03 -32.23 -23.91
CA ALA A 21 -5.42 -31.00 -23.28
C ALA A 21 -4.16 -30.13 -23.23
N VAL A 22 -4.15 -29.03 -23.97
CA VAL A 22 -3.15 -27.98 -23.82
C VAL A 22 -3.30 -27.48 -22.38
N LEU A 23 -2.41 -27.92 -21.49
CA LEU A 23 -2.25 -27.36 -20.16
C LEU A 23 -1.70 -25.95 -20.35
N ALA A 24 -2.58 -24.95 -20.29
CA ALA A 24 -2.13 -23.59 -20.04
C ALA A 24 -1.42 -23.59 -18.69
N ALA A 25 -0.14 -23.24 -18.67
CA ALA A 25 0.59 -22.96 -17.43
C ALA A 25 -0.15 -21.86 -16.65
N PRO A 26 -0.06 -21.84 -15.30
CA PRO A 26 -0.57 -20.71 -14.54
C PRO A 26 0.12 -19.44 -15.04
N HIS A 27 -0.67 -18.45 -15.45
CA HIS A 27 -0.16 -17.12 -15.74
C HIS A 27 0.20 -16.50 -14.39
N ASP A 28 1.46 -16.06 -14.23
CA ASP A 28 1.91 -15.21 -13.12
C ASP A 28 1.25 -13.82 -13.24
N GLU A 29 -0.08 -13.79 -13.14
CA GLU A 29 -0.83 -12.54 -13.16
C GLU A 29 -0.60 -11.82 -11.83
N VAL A 30 -0.11 -10.59 -11.94
CA VAL A 30 0.12 -9.72 -10.80
C VAL A 30 -1.15 -8.90 -10.56
N TYR A 31 -1.68 -9.00 -9.34
CA TYR A 31 -2.84 -8.26 -8.89
C TYR A 31 -2.45 -7.20 -7.86
N THR A 32 -3.30 -6.18 -7.70
CA THR A 32 -3.12 -5.15 -6.67
C THR A 32 -4.38 -4.95 -5.83
N GLN A 33 -4.18 -4.63 -4.55
CA GLN A 33 -5.23 -4.20 -3.63
C GLN A 33 -4.77 -2.95 -2.90
N THR A 34 -5.56 -1.88 -2.96
CA THR A 34 -5.21 -0.57 -2.39
C THR A 34 -6.18 -0.14 -1.31
N PHE A 35 -5.63 0.31 -0.19
CA PHE A 35 -6.36 0.89 0.93
C PHE A 35 -5.91 2.31 1.22
N ASN A 36 -6.86 3.15 1.64
CA ASN A 36 -6.60 4.53 2.03
C ASN A 36 -7.11 4.74 3.45
N VAL A 37 -6.29 5.38 4.28
CA VAL A 37 -6.63 5.80 5.64
C VAL A 37 -6.15 7.22 5.82
N GLU A 38 -6.96 8.07 6.43
CA GLU A 38 -6.64 9.48 6.61
C GLU A 38 -6.86 9.94 8.05
N ARG A 39 -6.08 10.93 8.44
CA ARG A 39 -6.24 11.74 9.63
C ARG A 39 -6.41 13.18 9.19
N GLY A 40 -7.58 13.76 9.47
CA GLY A 40 -7.91 15.15 9.16
C GLY A 40 -7.08 16.16 9.96
N PHE A 41 -7.22 17.44 9.61
CA PHE A 41 -6.47 18.52 10.22
C PHE A 41 -6.69 18.63 11.74
N SER A 42 -5.59 18.77 12.46
CA SER A 42 -5.54 19.16 13.87
C SER A 42 -4.30 20.02 14.09
N GLY A 43 -4.32 20.90 15.10
CA GLY A 43 -3.13 21.65 15.52
C GLY A 43 -1.94 20.71 15.74
N THR A 44 -0.77 21.04 15.20
CA THR A 44 0.43 20.17 15.15
C THR A 44 0.89 19.67 16.54
N ASN A 45 1.87 18.76 16.56
CA ASN A 45 2.37 18.05 17.75
C ASN A 45 1.38 17.01 18.27
N TRP A 46 0.74 16.27 17.36
CA TRP A 46 -0.18 15.19 17.67
C TRP A 46 0.39 13.82 17.29
N SER A 47 -0.19 12.80 17.92
CA SER A 47 -0.02 11.39 17.56
C SER A 47 -1.40 10.76 17.38
N ASP A 48 -1.49 9.80 16.46
CA ASP A 48 -2.71 9.05 16.19
C ASP A 48 -2.37 7.61 15.78
N THR A 49 -3.38 6.76 15.79
CA THR A 49 -3.29 5.38 15.32
C THR A 49 -4.21 5.18 14.12
N LEU A 50 -3.62 4.91 12.95
CA LEU A 50 -4.35 4.57 11.74
C LEU A 50 -4.68 3.08 11.74
N ASN A 51 -5.95 2.75 11.57
CA ASN A 51 -6.38 1.37 11.40
C ASN A 51 -6.43 1.02 9.89
N LEU A 52 -5.56 0.13 9.46
CA LEU A 52 -5.39 -0.27 8.06
C LEU A 52 -5.79 -1.73 7.86
N ALA A 53 -6.51 -2.03 6.77
CA ALA A 53 -6.80 -3.41 6.41
C ALA A 53 -5.52 -4.16 6.01
N LYS A 54 -5.34 -5.37 6.55
CA LYS A 54 -4.29 -6.30 6.15
C LYS A 54 -4.66 -6.99 4.84
N PHE A 55 -3.64 -7.46 4.13
CA PHE A 55 -3.82 -8.36 3.01
C PHE A 55 -4.37 -9.72 3.49
N ASP A 56 -5.41 -10.23 2.83
CA ASP A 56 -5.92 -11.58 3.05
C ASP A 56 -5.01 -12.60 2.35
N SER A 57 -4.30 -13.41 3.13
CA SER A 57 -3.36 -14.40 2.59
C SER A 57 -4.03 -15.50 1.77
N ASN A 58 -5.36 -15.66 1.83
CA ASN A 58 -6.08 -16.59 0.95
C ASN A 58 -6.13 -16.12 -0.50
N LEU A 59 -5.89 -14.83 -0.77
CA LEU A 59 -5.89 -14.27 -2.11
C LEU A 59 -4.62 -14.65 -2.88
N GLY A 60 -3.50 -14.93 -2.19
CA GLY A 60 -2.25 -15.25 -2.85
C GLY A 60 -0.99 -14.90 -2.07
N PHE A 61 0.11 -14.74 -2.79
CA PHE A 61 1.43 -14.46 -2.23
C PHE A 61 1.85 -13.02 -2.54
N LEU A 62 2.08 -12.23 -1.49
CA LEU A 62 2.59 -10.87 -1.61
C LEU A 62 3.92 -10.84 -2.36
N GLN A 63 4.02 -9.93 -3.33
CA GLN A 63 5.22 -9.60 -4.08
C GLN A 63 5.84 -8.29 -3.58
N SER A 64 5.01 -7.32 -3.20
CA SER A 64 5.45 -6.08 -2.56
C SER A 64 4.32 -5.39 -1.79
N ILE A 65 4.72 -4.51 -0.87
CA ILE A 65 3.82 -3.57 -0.19
C ILE A 65 4.34 -2.16 -0.44
N THR A 66 3.54 -1.32 -1.09
CA THR A 66 3.85 0.09 -1.29
C THR A 66 3.11 0.92 -0.26
N PHE A 67 3.85 1.69 0.53
CA PHE A 67 3.33 2.66 1.48
C PHE A 67 3.57 4.05 0.93
N SER A 68 2.51 4.83 0.72
CA SER A 68 2.58 6.23 0.30
C SER A 68 1.96 7.10 1.38
N LEU A 69 2.74 8.03 1.92
CA LEU A 69 2.28 9.00 2.91
C LEU A 69 2.25 10.38 2.27
N VAL A 70 1.08 10.99 2.24
CA VAL A 70 0.91 12.41 1.93
C VAL A 70 0.65 13.14 3.23
N GLY A 71 1.52 14.09 3.56
CA GLY A 71 1.31 15.05 4.63
C GLY A 71 0.85 16.39 4.08
N GLN A 72 0.02 17.08 4.86
CA GLN A 72 -0.41 18.44 4.59
C GLN A 72 -0.14 19.30 5.82
N VAL A 73 0.31 20.52 5.58
CA VAL A 73 0.41 21.57 6.60
C VAL A 73 -0.46 22.74 6.17
N GLN A 74 -1.21 23.30 7.10
CA GLN A 74 -2.02 24.50 6.91
C GLN A 74 -1.80 25.42 8.09
N GLY A 75 -1.74 26.73 7.87
CA GLY A 75 -1.58 27.67 8.96
C GLY A 75 -1.31 29.09 8.53
N THR A 76 -0.99 29.91 9.52
CA THR A 76 -0.56 31.30 9.34
C THR A 76 0.78 31.51 10.01
N GLY A 77 1.65 32.29 9.37
CA GLY A 77 2.86 32.84 9.97
C GLY A 77 2.77 34.37 10.04
N ARG A 78 3.38 34.93 11.09
CA ARG A 78 3.59 36.37 11.23
C ARG A 78 5.02 36.66 11.67
N ALA A 79 5.55 37.78 11.21
CA ALA A 79 6.88 38.28 11.54
C ALA A 79 6.81 39.76 11.92
N GLU A 80 7.62 40.18 12.88
CA GLU A 80 7.91 41.57 13.21
C GLU A 80 9.43 41.73 13.31
N SER A 81 10.00 42.55 12.42
CA SER A 81 11.41 42.93 12.48
C SER A 81 11.65 43.85 13.67
N LEU A 82 12.57 43.49 14.56
CA LEU A 82 13.00 44.34 15.68
C LEU A 82 14.37 44.98 15.41
N ASP A 83 14.91 44.82 14.20
CA ASP A 83 16.20 45.37 13.80
C ASP A 83 16.11 46.84 13.42
N ALA A 84 17.21 47.57 13.64
CA ALA A 84 17.33 48.97 13.23
C ALA A 84 17.55 49.16 11.71
N SER A 85 17.68 48.07 10.95
CA SER A 85 17.88 48.06 9.50
C SER A 85 16.90 47.12 8.81
N ALA A 86 16.57 47.42 7.55
CA ALA A 86 15.76 46.54 6.72
C ALA A 86 16.44 45.16 6.51
N SER A 87 15.63 44.12 6.38
CA SER A 87 16.09 42.75 6.13
C SER A 87 15.04 41.93 5.39
N ASP A 88 15.51 40.92 4.65
CA ASP A 88 14.63 39.91 4.05
C ASP A 88 14.36 38.81 5.07
N VAL A 89 13.09 38.66 5.46
CA VAL A 89 12.63 37.65 6.42
C VAL A 89 11.88 36.55 5.69
N THR A 90 12.34 35.31 5.85
CA THR A 90 11.66 34.13 5.35
C THR A 90 10.86 33.47 6.47
N LEU A 91 9.57 33.26 6.23
CA LEU A 91 8.69 32.46 7.07
C LEU A 91 8.41 31.12 6.38
N SER A 92 8.58 30.03 7.14
CA SER A 92 8.28 28.68 6.68
C SER A 92 7.24 28.02 7.58
N LEU A 93 6.16 27.53 6.98
CA LEU A 93 5.16 26.70 7.66
C LEU A 93 5.42 25.24 7.29
N SER A 94 5.77 24.40 8.27
CA SER A 94 6.10 23.01 7.99
C SER A 94 5.63 22.07 9.09
N SER A 95 5.48 20.80 8.70
CA SER A 95 5.26 19.72 9.65
C SER A 95 5.99 18.47 9.19
N LEU A 96 6.57 17.74 10.12
CA LEU A 96 7.16 16.44 9.88
C LEU A 96 6.14 15.36 10.25
N LEU A 97 5.63 14.66 9.24
CA LEU A 97 4.73 13.53 9.43
C LEU A 97 5.51 12.22 9.34
N THR A 98 5.41 11.40 10.38
CA THR A 98 6.10 10.11 10.46
C THR A 98 5.11 8.99 10.70
N LEU A 99 5.11 8.02 9.79
CA LEU A 99 4.37 6.77 9.91
C LEU A 99 5.26 5.69 10.53
N TYR A 100 4.72 4.95 11.48
CA TYR A 100 5.40 3.92 12.23
C TYR A 100 4.71 2.57 12.07
N ARG A 101 5.52 1.50 12.14
CA ARG A 101 5.03 0.15 12.40
C ARG A 101 4.53 0.04 13.86
N PRO A 102 3.80 -1.04 14.22
CA PRO A 102 3.38 -1.29 15.61
C PRO A 102 4.54 -1.37 16.62
N ASP A 103 5.75 -1.70 16.16
CA ASP A 103 6.96 -1.76 16.99
C ASP A 103 7.68 -0.40 17.14
N ASN A 104 7.05 0.69 16.68
CA ASN A 104 7.60 2.06 16.63
C ASN A 104 8.81 2.25 15.72
N SER A 105 9.17 1.28 14.87
CA SER A 105 10.12 1.53 13.79
C SER A 105 9.50 2.43 12.72
N VAL A 106 10.30 3.36 12.19
CA VAL A 106 9.85 4.28 11.13
C VAL A 106 9.60 3.51 9.84
N LEU A 107 8.50 3.83 9.18
CA LEU A 107 8.09 3.24 7.92
C LEU A 107 8.20 4.24 6.76
N VAL A 108 7.57 5.42 6.88
CA VAL A 108 7.68 6.52 5.90
C VAL A 108 7.64 7.86 6.62
N VAL A 109 8.36 8.85 6.09
CA VAL A 109 8.32 10.24 6.57
C VAL A 109 7.95 11.18 5.41
N ALA A 110 7.00 12.09 5.63
CA ALA A 110 6.61 13.16 4.71
C ALA A 110 6.81 14.54 5.37
N ASN A 111 7.31 15.51 4.61
CA ASN A 111 7.63 16.85 5.10
C ASN A 111 6.97 17.95 4.22
N PRO A 112 5.66 18.22 4.37
CA PRO A 112 5.03 19.39 3.78
C PRO A 112 5.66 20.69 4.28
N ILE A 113 6.00 21.58 3.34
CA ILE A 113 6.53 22.92 3.66
C ILE A 113 5.96 23.97 2.71
N PHE A 114 5.51 25.09 3.28
CA PHE A 114 5.29 26.36 2.58
C PHE A 114 6.38 27.33 3.02
N SER A 115 6.90 28.16 2.11
CA SER A 115 7.87 29.19 2.45
C SER A 115 7.64 30.45 1.63
N GLU A 116 7.73 31.61 2.28
CA GLU A 116 7.57 32.93 1.66
C GLU A 116 8.55 33.90 2.31
N THR A 117 9.11 34.80 1.49
CA THR A 117 10.08 35.82 1.94
C THR A 117 9.47 37.20 1.81
N PHE A 118 9.63 38.01 2.86
CA PHE A 118 9.13 39.38 2.97
C PHE A 118 10.32 40.32 3.13
N ALA A 119 10.35 41.40 2.34
CA ALA A 119 11.27 42.49 2.56
C ALA A 119 10.70 43.40 3.66
N LEU A 120 11.27 43.34 4.86
CA LEU A 120 10.83 44.13 6.01
C LEU A 120 11.73 45.35 6.19
N SER A 121 11.14 46.49 6.55
CA SER A 121 11.89 47.66 6.97
C SER A 121 12.48 47.49 8.37
N ALA A 122 13.25 48.49 8.81
CA ALA A 122 13.62 48.61 10.21
C ALA A 122 12.37 48.67 11.11
N PHE A 123 12.53 48.24 12.36
CA PHE A 123 11.51 48.30 13.40
C PHE A 123 10.96 49.72 13.55
N ASP A 124 9.64 49.84 13.56
CA ASP A 124 8.95 51.12 13.70
C ASP A 124 8.70 51.52 15.17
N GLY A 125 9.06 50.65 16.12
CA GLY A 125 8.90 50.86 17.55
C GLY A 125 7.69 50.15 18.16
N THR A 126 6.87 49.46 17.37
CA THR A 126 5.66 48.79 17.83
C THR A 126 5.58 47.33 17.39
N ILE A 127 5.19 46.43 18.30
CA ILE A 127 4.97 45.03 17.95
C ILE A 127 3.50 44.84 17.62
N ASP A 128 3.17 44.88 16.34
CA ASP A 128 1.79 44.68 15.86
C ASP A 128 1.67 43.75 14.63
N PHE A 129 2.80 43.28 14.07
CA PHE A 129 2.87 42.44 12.87
C PHE A 129 2.26 43.12 11.62
N ALA A 130 2.27 44.44 11.57
CA ALA A 130 1.69 45.25 10.51
C ALA A 130 2.73 46.25 9.93
N GLY A 131 2.26 47.14 9.05
CA GLY A 131 3.14 48.13 8.43
C GLY A 131 4.21 47.51 7.54
N THR A 132 5.36 48.19 7.44
CA THR A 132 6.50 47.73 6.64
C THR A 132 7.53 46.94 7.43
N SER A 133 7.50 46.99 8.77
CA SER A 133 8.36 46.18 9.65
C SER A 133 7.73 44.82 10.01
N GLY A 134 6.41 44.68 9.84
CA GLY A 134 5.68 43.44 10.03
C GLY A 134 5.26 42.75 8.72
N ALA A 135 4.98 41.45 8.82
CA ALA A 135 4.40 40.66 7.74
C ALA A 135 3.50 39.52 8.23
N SER A 136 2.61 39.08 7.35
CA SER A 136 1.84 37.85 7.52
C SER A 136 1.75 37.07 6.22
N THR A 137 1.85 35.75 6.31
CA THR A 137 1.58 34.86 5.19
C THR A 137 0.10 34.78 4.82
N GLY A 138 -0.81 35.23 5.70
CA GLY A 138 -2.21 34.81 5.66
C GLY A 138 -2.37 33.29 5.85
N LEU A 139 -3.58 32.77 5.65
CA LEU A 139 -3.83 31.33 5.68
C LEU A 139 -3.21 30.67 4.44
N ARG A 140 -2.26 29.78 4.65
CA ARG A 140 -1.56 29.03 3.61
C ARG A 140 -1.68 27.55 3.85
N SER A 141 -1.52 26.78 2.77
CA SER A 141 -1.47 25.32 2.82
C SER A 141 -0.37 24.83 1.89
N SER A 142 0.29 23.74 2.28
CA SER A 142 1.21 22.99 1.43
C SER A 142 1.06 21.50 1.69
N SER A 143 1.54 20.69 0.75
CA SER A 143 1.57 19.24 0.84
C SER A 143 2.95 18.71 0.48
N GLY A 144 3.34 17.62 1.12
CA GLY A 144 4.54 16.87 0.81
C GLY A 144 4.23 15.38 0.89
N SER A 145 4.90 14.58 0.07
CA SER A 145 4.65 13.14 0.04
C SER A 145 5.94 12.37 -0.07
N ASN A 146 5.92 11.15 0.45
CA ASN A 146 7.00 10.19 0.28
C ASN A 146 6.44 8.77 0.25
N SER A 147 7.22 7.83 -0.26
CA SER A 147 6.81 6.44 -0.37
C SER A 147 7.94 5.47 -0.05
N PHE A 148 7.58 4.31 0.47
CA PHE A 148 8.46 3.18 0.72
C PHE A 148 7.85 1.90 0.14
N ILE A 149 8.66 1.09 -0.54
CA ILE A 149 8.23 -0.21 -1.05
C ILE A 149 8.98 -1.30 -0.26
N SER A 150 8.22 -2.14 0.44
CA SER A 150 8.77 -3.30 1.14
C SER A 150 8.60 -4.58 0.33
N ARG A 151 9.66 -5.39 0.31
CA ARG A 151 9.67 -6.78 -0.16
C ARG A 151 10.19 -7.74 0.92
N SER A 152 10.18 -7.29 2.17
CA SER A 152 10.71 -8.09 3.29
C SER A 152 9.67 -9.09 3.79
N GLY A 153 10.12 -10.30 4.13
CA GLY A 153 9.24 -11.32 4.73
C GLY A 153 8.66 -10.89 6.08
N SER A 154 9.38 -10.06 6.84
CA SER A 154 8.89 -9.48 8.10
C SER A 154 7.70 -8.55 7.90
N ASP A 155 7.76 -7.65 6.91
CA ASP A 155 6.62 -6.80 6.58
C ASP A 155 5.47 -7.62 5.99
N PHE A 156 5.75 -8.64 5.16
CA PHE A 156 4.70 -9.52 4.64
C PHE A 156 3.95 -10.22 5.78
N GLY A 157 4.66 -10.79 6.77
CA GLY A 157 4.05 -11.43 7.93
C GLY A 157 3.28 -10.44 8.83
N LEU A 158 3.76 -9.20 8.94
CA LEU A 158 3.11 -8.17 9.75
C LEU A 158 1.80 -7.66 9.12
N PHE A 159 1.80 -7.46 7.80
CA PHE A 159 0.73 -6.83 7.03
C PHE A 159 -0.22 -7.81 6.32
N SER A 160 -0.08 -9.12 6.54
CA SER A 160 -1.02 -10.14 6.05
C SER A 160 -1.55 -11.01 7.19
N SER A 161 -2.71 -11.63 6.95
CA SER A 161 -3.28 -12.67 7.81
C SER A 161 -4.32 -13.48 7.06
N ASP A 162 -4.60 -14.69 7.56
CA ASP A 162 -5.67 -15.55 7.05
C ASP A 162 -7.03 -14.86 7.21
N GLY A 163 -7.75 -14.68 6.10
CA GLY A 163 -9.01 -13.94 6.05
C GLY A 163 -8.85 -12.42 6.13
N GLY A 164 -7.63 -11.91 6.05
CA GLY A 164 -7.31 -10.49 6.21
C GLY A 164 -7.42 -10.04 7.66
N GLY A 165 -7.91 -8.83 7.88
CA GLY A 165 -8.02 -8.23 9.21
C GLY A 165 -7.47 -6.82 9.22
N PHE A 166 -6.98 -6.38 10.38
CA PHE A 166 -6.57 -4.99 10.60
C PHE A 166 -5.21 -4.89 11.30
N ILE A 167 -4.48 -3.83 11.00
CA ILE A 167 -3.23 -3.44 11.66
C ILE A 167 -3.28 -1.97 12.06
N ASN A 168 -2.80 -1.69 13.26
CA ASN A 168 -2.69 -0.35 13.81
C ASN A 168 -1.31 0.23 13.50
N LEU A 169 -1.26 1.36 12.80
CA LEU A 169 -0.02 2.07 12.48
C LEU A 169 0.02 3.41 13.20
N GLY A 170 1.14 3.73 13.84
CA GLY A 170 1.31 5.04 14.46
C GLY A 170 1.52 6.12 13.41
N LEU A 171 0.85 7.25 13.52
CA LEU A 171 1.11 8.44 12.72
C LEU A 171 1.29 9.64 13.65
N ASN A 172 2.44 10.32 13.54
CA ASN A 172 2.70 11.55 14.27
C ASN A 172 2.85 12.72 13.31
N ALA A 173 2.44 13.91 13.72
CA ALA A 173 2.77 15.15 13.04
C ALA A 173 3.40 16.15 14.02
N LEU A 174 4.68 16.43 13.82
CA LEU A 174 5.43 17.43 14.58
C LEU A 174 5.42 18.76 13.82
N GLY A 175 5.09 19.86 14.48
CA GLY A 175 5.22 21.20 13.89
C GLY A 175 6.69 21.61 13.83
N ALA A 176 7.14 22.13 12.68
CA ALA A 176 8.54 22.53 12.47
C ALA A 176 8.67 23.92 11.81
N SER A 177 7.62 24.73 11.90
CA SER A 177 7.60 26.09 11.35
C SER A 177 8.71 26.95 11.95
N ASN A 178 9.27 27.84 11.13
CA ASN A 178 10.37 28.70 11.52
C ASN A 178 10.36 30.04 10.76
N GLY A 179 11.01 31.06 11.33
CA GLY A 179 11.35 32.30 10.63
C GLY A 179 12.85 32.57 10.68
N SER A 180 13.38 33.23 9.66
CA SER A 180 14.82 33.54 9.54
C SER A 180 15.08 34.79 8.71
N GLY A 181 16.28 35.37 8.83
CA GLY A 181 16.77 36.45 7.95
C GLY A 181 17.19 37.71 8.70
N SER A 182 16.40 38.15 9.67
CA SER A 182 16.71 39.24 10.60
C SER A 182 17.50 38.74 11.82
N GLY A 183 18.31 39.63 12.42
CA GLY A 183 19.03 39.36 13.67
C GLY A 183 18.10 39.36 14.88
N ASN A 184 17.28 40.39 15.03
CA ASN A 184 16.23 40.48 16.05
C ASN A 184 14.86 40.36 15.38
N LEU A 185 14.24 39.19 15.53
CA LEU A 185 12.99 38.87 14.86
C LEU A 185 12.00 38.27 15.86
N LEU A 186 10.78 38.81 15.91
CA LEU A 186 9.66 38.14 16.56
C LEU A 186 8.85 37.38 15.51
N THR A 187 8.51 36.14 15.79
CA THR A 187 7.64 35.33 14.93
C THR A 187 6.51 34.68 15.71
N GLN A 188 5.39 34.47 15.02
CA GLN A 188 4.24 33.75 15.54
C GLN A 188 3.72 32.79 14.47
N PHE A 189 3.42 31.56 14.88
CA PHE A 189 2.91 30.51 14.01
C PHE A 189 1.68 29.85 14.63
N GLU A 190 0.68 29.63 13.79
CA GLU A 190 -0.45 28.75 14.08
C GLU A 190 -0.50 27.71 12.96
N THR A 191 -0.23 26.44 13.27
CA THR A 191 -0.18 25.38 12.26
C THR A 191 -0.98 24.16 12.67
N ALA A 192 -1.69 23.63 11.68
CA ALA A 192 -2.36 22.35 11.71
C ALA A 192 -1.75 21.42 10.65
N ALA A 193 -1.81 20.12 10.92
CA ALA A 193 -1.37 19.10 9.99
C ALA A 193 -2.41 18.00 9.82
N ALA A 194 -2.44 17.40 8.64
CA ALA A 194 -3.26 16.25 8.25
C ALA A 194 -2.39 15.25 7.49
N GLY A 195 -2.76 13.98 7.53
CA GLY A 195 -2.02 12.90 6.86
C GLY A 195 -2.95 11.93 6.15
N ARG A 196 -2.55 11.46 4.98
CA ARG A 196 -3.22 10.39 4.24
C ARG A 196 -2.21 9.29 3.90
N LEU A 197 -2.49 8.09 4.36
CA LEU A 197 -1.77 6.88 4.05
C LEU A 197 -2.51 6.12 2.94
N THR A 198 -1.79 5.78 1.88
CA THR A 198 -2.22 4.81 0.87
C THR A 198 -1.30 3.60 0.94
N VAL A 199 -1.87 2.41 1.09
CA VAL A 199 -1.13 1.14 1.05
C VAL A 199 -1.61 0.31 -0.12
N THR A 200 -0.69 -0.13 -0.96
CA THR A 200 -0.97 -1.01 -2.10
C THR A 200 -0.22 -2.31 -1.91
N TYR A 201 -0.97 -3.40 -1.82
CA TYR A 201 -0.49 -4.77 -1.83
C TYR A 201 -0.42 -5.26 -3.26
N GLU A 202 0.75 -5.71 -3.70
CA GLU A 202 0.95 -6.40 -4.98
C GLU A 202 1.12 -7.89 -4.69
N TYR A 203 0.37 -8.76 -5.38
CA TYR A 203 0.38 -10.21 -5.10
C TYR A 203 0.14 -11.05 -6.36
N ILE A 204 0.59 -12.30 -6.31
CA ILE A 204 0.25 -13.33 -7.30
C ILE A 204 -0.83 -14.22 -6.69
N SER A 205 -1.91 -14.46 -7.44
CA SER A 205 -3.07 -15.22 -6.94
C SER A 205 -2.69 -16.66 -6.59
N ALA A 206 -3.25 -17.19 -5.50
CA ALA A 206 -3.18 -18.61 -5.17
C ALA A 206 -4.13 -19.42 -6.08
N VAL A 207 -3.80 -19.56 -7.37
CA VAL A 207 -4.52 -20.49 -8.25
C VAL A 207 -4.13 -21.91 -7.85
N PRO A 208 -5.08 -22.82 -7.52
CA PRO A 208 -4.74 -24.21 -7.29
C PRO A 208 -4.10 -24.78 -8.57
N GLU A 209 -2.93 -25.41 -8.43
CA GLU A 209 -2.20 -25.90 -9.60
C GLU A 209 -3.10 -26.83 -10.45
N PRO A 210 -2.95 -26.82 -11.79
CA PRO A 210 -3.75 -27.64 -12.70
C PRO A 210 -3.78 -29.12 -12.29
N GLU A 211 -2.71 -29.61 -11.66
CA GLU A 211 -2.60 -30.97 -11.15
C GLU A 211 -3.67 -31.30 -10.11
N THR A 212 -4.07 -30.38 -9.25
CA THR A 212 -5.14 -30.62 -8.26
C THR A 212 -6.48 -30.84 -8.97
N TYR A 213 -6.76 -30.05 -10.00
CA TYR A 213 -7.96 -30.24 -10.82
C TYR A 213 -7.88 -31.52 -11.66
N VAL A 214 -6.72 -31.84 -12.22
CA VAL A 214 -6.50 -33.09 -12.97
C VAL A 214 -6.63 -34.30 -12.06
N MET A 215 -6.10 -34.26 -10.84
CA MET A 215 -6.22 -35.35 -9.86
C MET A 215 -7.66 -35.52 -9.35
N MET A 216 -8.39 -34.42 -9.14
CA MET A 216 -9.82 -34.48 -8.84
C MET A 216 -10.62 -35.08 -10.00
N LEU A 217 -10.38 -34.61 -11.23
CA LEU A 217 -11.09 -35.11 -12.42
C LEU A 217 -10.74 -36.57 -12.74
N THR A 218 -9.47 -36.96 -12.59
CA THR A 218 -9.03 -38.35 -12.76
C THR A 218 -9.60 -39.24 -11.67
N GLY A 219 -9.65 -38.78 -10.41
CA GLY A 219 -10.30 -39.48 -9.31
C GLY A 219 -11.80 -39.70 -9.55
N LEU A 220 -12.52 -38.69 -10.03
CA LEU A 220 -13.93 -38.78 -10.40
C LEU A 220 -14.15 -39.72 -11.60
N ALA A 221 -13.28 -39.68 -12.61
CA ALA A 221 -13.33 -40.59 -13.75
C ALA A 221 -13.12 -42.05 -13.33
N LEU A 222 -12.12 -42.33 -12.47
CA LEU A 222 -11.86 -43.65 -11.90
C LEU A 222 -13.06 -44.16 -11.09
N ALA A 223 -13.66 -43.31 -10.25
CA ALA A 223 -14.86 -43.66 -9.49
C ALA A 223 -16.04 -44.01 -10.41
N GLY A 224 -16.26 -43.24 -11.48
CA GLY A 224 -17.29 -43.52 -12.50
C GLY A 224 -17.08 -44.87 -13.20
N VAL A 225 -15.83 -45.19 -13.59
CA VAL A 225 -15.49 -46.48 -14.20
C VAL A 225 -15.73 -47.64 -13.23
N MET A 226 -15.33 -47.50 -11.96
CA MET A 226 -15.55 -48.53 -10.94
C MET A 226 -17.05 -48.75 -10.66
N ALA A 227 -17.85 -47.69 -10.59
CA ALA A 227 -19.29 -47.79 -10.41
C ALA A 227 -19.97 -48.52 -11.59
N ARG A 228 -19.56 -48.21 -12.83
CA ARG A 228 -20.06 -48.90 -14.04
C ARG A 228 -19.73 -50.38 -14.04
N ARG A 229 -18.49 -50.75 -13.66
CA ARG A 229 -18.07 -52.17 -13.55
C ARG A 229 -18.89 -52.94 -12.51
N ARG A 230 -19.18 -52.33 -11.36
CA ARG A 230 -20.03 -52.95 -10.31
C ARG A 230 -21.46 -53.19 -10.79
N LYS A 231 -22.04 -52.25 -11.56
CA LYS A 231 -23.38 -52.41 -12.13
C LYS A 231 -23.45 -53.51 -13.20
N ALA A 232 -22.43 -53.60 -14.05
CA ALA A 232 -22.31 -54.66 -15.06
C ALA A 232 -22.14 -56.06 -14.44
N ALA A 233 -21.37 -56.18 -13.35
CA ALA A 233 -21.19 -57.45 -12.64
C ALA A 233 -22.49 -57.95 -11.98
N LYS A 234 -23.32 -57.04 -11.44
CA LYS A 234 -24.64 -57.40 -10.89
C LYS A 234 -25.67 -57.81 -11.94
N ALA A 235 -25.56 -57.31 -13.18
CA ALA A 235 -26.47 -57.65 -14.27
C ALA A 235 -26.21 -59.04 -14.89
N HIS A 236 -25.06 -59.67 -14.61
CA HIS A 236 -24.73 -61.02 -15.06
C HIS A 236 -25.07 -62.13 -14.05
N LEU A 237 -25.65 -61.78 -12.89
CA LEU A 237 -25.96 -62.70 -11.78
C LEU A 237 -27.48 -62.81 -11.50
N GLY A 238 -28.33 -62.35 -12.42
CA GLY A 238 -29.79 -62.54 -12.39
C GLY A 238 -30.26 -63.08 -13.73
#